data_AF-A0AAV2BWE4-F1
#
_entry.id   AF-A0AAV2BWE4-F1
#
_cell.length_a   1.000
_cell.length_b   1.000
_cell.length_c   1.000
_cell.angle_alpha   90.00
_cell.angle_beta   90.00
_cell.angle_gamma   90.00
#
_symmetry.space_group_name_H-M   'P 1'
#
loop_
_entity.id
_entity.type
_entity.pdbx_description
1 polymer ?
#
loop_
_entity_poly.entity_id
_entity_poly.type
_entity_poly.pdbx_seq_one_letter_code
_entity_poly.pdbx_strand_id
1 'polypeptide(L)'
;MATSMVKQRLYGMRELKKRRRLVYVKNASFQSYIRKMLHMISDTMDASISEQALKIVDTIIMDLFMELATEAMNLMTAAYKRTLSEWEIQSAVIRKLPGEIAKHALCEGEKAKRMYINMHSQRRLDELGEDDSDG
;
A
#
# COMPACT_ATOMS: atom_id res chain seq x y z
N MET A 1 -43.17 -1.82 -10.78
CA MET A 1 -42.63 -0.43 -10.76
C MET A 1 -41.61 -0.20 -9.63
N ALA A 2 -41.82 -0.69 -8.40
CA ALA A 2 -40.89 -0.51 -7.28
C ALA A 2 -39.45 -1.04 -7.51
N THR A 3 -39.30 -2.17 -8.22
CA THR A 3 -37.99 -2.78 -8.55
C THR A 3 -37.13 -1.95 -9.51
N SER A 4 -37.74 -1.11 -10.35
CA SER A 4 -37.04 -0.19 -11.27
C SER A 4 -36.35 0.94 -10.50
N MET A 5 -37.08 1.55 -9.55
CA MET A 5 -36.55 2.63 -8.71
C MET A 5 -35.43 2.17 -7.79
N VAL A 6 -35.52 0.95 -7.23
CA VAL A 6 -34.44 0.36 -6.41
C VAL A 6 -33.18 0.13 -7.24
N LYS A 7 -33.30 -0.40 -8.48
CA LYS A 7 -32.15 -0.56 -9.38
C LYS A 7 -31.52 0.77 -9.78
N GLN A 8 -32.32 1.79 -10.08
CA GLN A 8 -31.83 3.14 -10.39
C GLN A 8 -31.09 3.76 -9.19
N ARG A 9 -31.62 3.60 -7.98
CA ARG A 9 -30.99 4.06 -6.73
C ARG A 9 -29.69 3.33 -6.45
N LEU A 10 -29.64 2.00 -6.65
CA LEU A 10 -28.42 1.22 -6.51
C LEU A 10 -27.36 1.64 -7.53
N TYR A 11 -27.76 1.93 -8.76
CA TYR A 11 -26.86 2.40 -9.83
C TYR A 11 -26.27 3.77 -9.47
N GLY A 12 -27.11 4.72 -9.03
CA GLY A 12 -26.67 6.04 -8.56
C GLY A 12 -25.72 5.96 -7.36
N MET A 13 -26.00 5.07 -6.39
CA MET A 13 -25.10 4.81 -5.26
C MET A 13 -23.76 4.20 -5.68
N ARG A 14 -23.77 3.30 -6.67
CA ARG A 14 -22.56 2.67 -7.22
C ARG A 14 -21.68 3.72 -7.93
N GLU A 15 -22.28 4.62 -8.70
CA GLU A 15 -21.57 5.72 -9.36
C GLU A 15 -21.01 6.75 -8.38
N LEU A 16 -21.76 7.12 -7.33
CA LEU A 16 -21.26 7.97 -6.25
C LEU A 16 -20.07 7.32 -5.52
N LYS A 17 -20.12 6.01 -5.27
CA LYS A 17 -19.02 5.26 -4.65
C LYS A 17 -17.78 5.20 -5.54
N LYS A 18 -17.96 5.05 -6.87
CA LYS A 18 -16.87 5.16 -7.85
C LYS A 18 -16.26 6.55 -7.87
N ARG A 19 -17.07 7.61 -7.92
CA ARG A 19 -16.61 9.01 -7.87
C ARG A 19 -15.81 9.30 -6.60
N ARG A 20 -16.29 8.85 -5.43
CA ARG A 20 -15.55 9.01 -4.16
C ARG A 20 -14.20 8.28 -4.17
N ARG A 21 -14.11 7.08 -4.75
CA ARG A 21 -12.83 6.37 -4.93
C ARG A 21 -11.89 7.12 -5.85
N LEU A 22 -12.39 7.65 -6.97
CA LEU A 22 -11.58 8.43 -7.91
C LEU A 22 -11.02 9.70 -7.27
N VAL A 23 -11.82 10.39 -6.45
CA VAL A 23 -11.36 11.57 -5.68
C VAL A 23 -10.29 11.18 -4.66
N TYR A 24 -10.45 10.06 -3.96
CA TYR A 24 -9.46 9.57 -3.00
C TYR A 24 -8.11 9.25 -3.68
N VAL A 25 -8.14 8.55 -4.82
CA VAL A 25 -6.93 8.24 -5.59
C VAL A 25 -6.28 9.52 -6.13
N LYS A 26 -7.08 10.49 -6.59
CA LYS A 26 -6.56 11.78 -7.08
C LYS A 26 -5.89 12.62 -5.99
N ASN A 27 -6.37 12.50 -4.74
CA ASN A 27 -5.81 13.22 -3.59
C ASN A 27 -4.81 12.38 -2.78
N ALA A 28 -4.49 11.17 -3.25
CA ALA A 28 -3.52 10.31 -2.58
C ALA A 28 -2.13 10.93 -2.74
N SER A 29 -1.45 11.15 -1.63
CA SER A 29 -0.13 11.75 -1.58
C SER A 29 0.72 11.07 -0.51
N PHE A 30 1.98 10.83 -0.84
CA PHE A 30 2.99 10.26 0.04
C PHE A 30 3.75 11.32 0.83
N GLN A 31 3.43 12.60 0.68
CA GLN A 31 4.16 13.73 1.31
C GLN A 31 4.39 13.57 2.81
N SER A 32 3.39 13.11 3.57
CA SER A 32 3.54 12.91 5.02
C SER A 32 4.54 11.79 5.36
N TYR A 33 4.56 10.72 4.56
CA TYR A 33 5.49 9.60 4.73
C TYR A 33 6.90 9.99 4.31
N ILE A 34 7.06 10.73 3.20
CA ILE A 34 8.36 11.22 2.75
C ILE A 34 9.00 12.10 3.83
N ARG A 35 8.23 12.99 4.48
CA ARG A 35 8.75 13.80 5.60
C ARG A 35 9.15 12.96 6.81
N LYS A 36 8.35 11.94 7.17
CA LYS A 36 8.68 11.03 8.28
C LYS A 36 9.94 10.20 7.98
N MET A 37 10.08 9.71 6.76
CA MET A 37 11.28 8.99 6.32
C MET A 37 12.50 9.91 6.29
N LEU A 38 12.34 11.15 5.81
CA LEU A 38 13.42 12.13 5.84
C LEU A 38 13.85 12.41 7.27
N HIS A 39 12.90 12.61 8.19
CA HIS A 39 13.21 12.85 9.60
C HIS A 39 14.01 11.70 10.23
N MET A 40 13.58 10.46 9.97
CA MET A 40 14.27 9.25 10.45
C MET A 40 15.72 9.13 9.97
N ILE A 41 16.02 9.60 8.76
CA ILE A 41 17.38 9.65 8.22
C ILE A 41 18.13 10.87 8.78
N SER A 42 17.46 12.02 8.83
CA SER A 42 18.04 13.31 9.22
C SER A 42 18.33 13.44 10.71
N ASP A 43 17.84 12.54 11.56
CA ASP A 43 18.33 12.43 12.95
C ASP A 43 19.86 12.22 13.02
N THR A 44 20.48 11.84 11.90
CA THR A 44 21.94 11.75 11.73
C THR A 44 22.54 12.87 10.87
N MET A 45 21.74 13.73 10.21
CA MET A 45 22.18 14.73 9.24
C MET A 45 21.14 15.86 9.05
N ASP A 46 21.50 17.12 9.31
CA ASP A 46 20.59 18.30 9.27
C ASP A 46 20.06 18.63 7.85
N ALA A 47 19.12 17.83 7.35
CA ALA A 47 18.56 17.95 6.01
C ALA A 47 17.08 18.34 6.04
N SER A 48 16.73 19.42 5.33
CA SER A 48 15.35 19.86 5.11
C SER A 48 14.98 19.80 3.62
N ILE A 49 13.76 19.36 3.30
CA ILE A 49 13.25 19.30 1.92
C ILE A 49 12.32 20.48 1.61
N SER A 50 12.52 21.11 0.45
CA SER A 50 11.62 22.18 -0.02
C SER A 50 10.27 21.62 -0.48
N GLU A 51 9.22 22.45 -0.50
CA GLU A 51 7.89 22.02 -0.94
C GLU A 51 7.88 21.58 -2.42
N GLN A 52 8.68 22.22 -3.26
CA GLN A 52 8.81 21.86 -4.68
C GLN A 52 9.49 20.49 -4.84
N ALA A 53 10.62 20.27 -4.15
CA ALA A 53 11.32 18.99 -4.19
C ALA A 53 10.41 17.86 -3.67
N LEU A 54 9.64 18.13 -2.62
CA LEU A 54 8.70 17.16 -2.09
C LEU A 54 7.62 16.74 -3.09
N LYS A 55 7.05 17.69 -3.86
CA LYS A 55 6.07 17.39 -4.91
C LYS A 55 6.65 16.56 -6.05
N ILE A 56 7.92 16.80 -6.40
CA ILE A 56 8.64 16.01 -7.40
C ILE A 56 8.81 14.57 -6.89
N VAL A 57 9.29 14.40 -5.66
CA VAL A 57 9.48 13.07 -5.06
C VAL A 57 8.14 12.32 -4.91
N ASP A 58 7.07 13.01 -4.52
CA ASP A 58 5.72 12.42 -4.42
C ASP A 58 5.25 11.84 -5.76
N THR A 59 5.46 12.59 -6.85
CA THR A 59 5.15 12.13 -8.21
C THR A 59 6.00 10.93 -8.61
N ILE A 60 7.31 10.97 -8.36
CA ILE A 60 8.22 9.85 -8.68
C ILE A 60 7.77 8.55 -7.98
N ILE A 61 7.41 8.64 -6.69
CA ILE A 61 6.94 7.48 -5.92
C ILE A 61 5.60 6.98 -6.46
N MET A 62 4.69 7.89 -6.82
CA MET A 62 3.41 7.51 -7.42
C MET A 62 3.60 6.77 -8.75
N ASP A 63 4.48 7.26 -9.62
CA ASP A 63 4.77 6.63 -10.92
C ASP A 63 5.35 5.23 -10.73
N LEU A 64 6.32 5.07 -9.81
CA LEU A 64 6.89 3.77 -9.48
C LEU A 64 5.85 2.82 -8.90
N PHE A 65 4.97 3.30 -8.02
CA PHE A 65 3.89 2.50 -7.45
C PHE A 65 2.92 2.00 -8.52
N MET A 66 2.50 2.88 -9.43
CA MET A 66 1.58 2.53 -10.52
C MET A 66 2.23 1.53 -11.48
N GLU A 67 3.51 1.70 -11.77
CA GLU A 67 4.27 0.78 -12.62
C GLU A 67 4.39 -0.61 -11.97
N LEU A 68 4.73 -0.70 -10.68
CA LEU A 68 4.79 -1.95 -9.94
C LEU A 68 3.42 -2.64 -9.84
N ALA A 69 2.36 -1.88 -9.55
CA ALA A 69 1.01 -2.41 -9.45
C ALA A 69 0.53 -2.98 -10.79
N THR A 70 0.80 -2.27 -11.89
CA THR A 70 0.46 -2.73 -13.25
C THR A 70 1.20 -4.01 -13.59
N GLU A 71 2.50 -4.08 -13.27
CA GLU A 71 3.31 -5.27 -13.54
C GLU A 71 2.86 -6.49 -12.71
N ALA A 72 2.57 -6.29 -11.42
CA ALA A 72 2.07 -7.33 -10.55
C ALA A 72 0.69 -7.83 -10.99
N MET A 73 -0.18 -6.94 -11.47
CA MET A 73 -1.47 -7.30 -12.07
C MET A 73 -1.28 -8.14 -13.33
N ASN A 74 -0.36 -7.76 -14.22
CA ASN A 74 -0.05 -8.52 -15.44
C ASN A 74 0.46 -9.94 -15.12
N LEU A 75 1.29 -10.07 -14.09
CA LEU A 75 1.76 -11.37 -13.60
C LEU A 75 0.62 -12.23 -13.03
N MET A 76 -0.27 -11.62 -12.25
CA MET A 76 -1.43 -12.31 -11.68
C MET A 76 -2.39 -12.81 -12.77
N THR A 77 -2.68 -11.97 -13.77
CA THR A 77 -3.57 -12.33 -14.89
C THR A 77 -2.95 -13.39 -15.79
N ALA A 78 -1.64 -13.30 -16.06
CA ALA A 78 -0.89 -14.33 -16.79
C ALA A 78 -0.90 -15.69 -16.06
N ALA A 79 -0.91 -15.68 -14.73
CA ALA A 79 -1.02 -16.88 -13.91
C ALA A 79 -2.47 -17.37 -13.70
N TYR A 80 -3.47 -16.76 -14.36
CA TYR A 80 -4.91 -17.04 -14.20
C TYR A 80 -5.42 -16.94 -12.75
N LYS A 81 -4.76 -16.16 -11.91
CA LYS A 81 -5.17 -15.93 -10.51
C LYS A 81 -6.13 -14.74 -10.44
N ARG A 82 -7.05 -14.79 -9.47
CA ARG A 82 -7.96 -13.67 -9.14
C ARG A 82 -7.55 -12.88 -7.91
N THR A 83 -6.54 -13.36 -7.20
CA THR A 83 -5.99 -12.77 -5.99
C THR A 83 -4.52 -12.48 -6.22
N LEU A 84 -4.12 -11.24 -5.95
CA LEU A 84 -2.73 -10.82 -6.01
C LEU A 84 -2.02 -11.31 -4.75
N SER A 85 -1.00 -12.14 -4.92
CA SER A 85 -0.18 -12.66 -3.81
C SER A 85 1.13 -11.89 -3.70
N GLU A 86 1.85 -12.10 -2.59
CA GLU A 86 3.17 -11.50 -2.38
C GLU A 86 4.14 -11.86 -3.53
N TRP A 87 4.03 -13.06 -4.09
CA TRP A 87 4.91 -13.52 -5.16
C TRP A 87 4.86 -12.62 -6.40
N GLU A 88 3.66 -12.18 -6.80
CA GLU A 88 3.52 -11.30 -7.96
C GLU A 88 4.10 -9.91 -7.68
N ILE A 89 3.99 -9.40 -6.45
CA ILE A 89 4.63 -8.14 -6.03
C ILE A 89 6.15 -8.28 -6.06
N GLN A 90 6.71 -9.33 -5.44
CA GLN A 90 8.15 -9.57 -5.41
C GLN A 90 8.72 -9.70 -6.83
N SER A 91 8.03 -10.45 -7.69
CA SER A 91 8.42 -10.63 -9.09
C SER A 91 8.35 -9.30 -9.88
N ALA A 92 7.35 -8.46 -9.63
CA ALA A 92 7.25 -7.14 -10.22
C ALA A 92 8.41 -6.23 -9.78
N VAL A 93 8.78 -6.26 -8.49
CA VAL A 93 9.92 -5.49 -7.95
C VAL A 93 11.23 -5.88 -8.64
N ILE A 94 11.49 -7.18 -8.80
CA ILE A 94 12.69 -7.68 -9.50
C ILE A 94 12.70 -7.22 -10.97
N ARG A 95 11.54 -7.17 -11.62
CA ARG A 95 11.44 -6.78 -13.03
C ARG A 95 11.59 -5.27 -13.25
N LYS A 96 11.18 -4.45 -12.29
CA LYS A 96 11.19 -2.97 -12.41
C LYS A 96 12.44 -2.32 -11.82
N LEU A 97 13.07 -2.91 -10.81
CA LEU A 97 14.25 -2.34 -10.16
C LEU A 97 15.52 -3.09 -10.58
N PRO A 98 16.65 -2.38 -10.78
CA PRO A 98 17.91 -3.01 -11.16
C PRO A 98 18.67 -3.62 -9.97
N GLY A 99 19.33 -4.75 -10.21
CA GLY A 99 20.48 -5.25 -9.43
C GLY A 99 20.32 -5.25 -7.91
N GLU A 100 21.16 -4.47 -7.23
CA GLU A 100 21.24 -4.40 -5.76
C GLU A 100 20.02 -3.73 -5.12
N ILE A 101 19.41 -2.75 -5.81
CA ILE A 101 18.22 -2.05 -5.32
C ILE A 101 17.06 -3.02 -5.19
N ALA A 102 16.87 -3.91 -6.17
CA ALA A 102 15.85 -4.96 -6.11
C ALA A 102 16.07 -5.89 -4.92
N LYS A 103 17.31 -6.31 -4.66
CA LYS A 103 17.65 -7.20 -3.52
C LYS A 103 17.33 -6.53 -2.19
N HIS A 104 17.70 -5.26 -2.02
CA HIS A 104 17.41 -4.51 -0.79
C HIS A 104 15.89 -4.33 -0.60
N ALA A 105 15.18 -3.95 -1.66
CA ALA A 105 13.71 -3.80 -1.62
C ALA A 105 12.99 -5.10 -1.23
N LEU A 106 13.45 -6.26 -1.73
CA LEU A 106 12.90 -7.56 -1.34
C LEU A 106 13.14 -7.87 0.15
N CYS A 107 14.37 -7.63 0.64
CA CYS A 107 14.73 -7.86 2.03
C CYS A 107 13.89 -7.01 2.99
N GLU A 108 13.74 -5.72 2.70
CA GLU A 108 12.90 -4.82 3.50
C GLU A 108 11.41 -5.22 3.41
N GLY A 109 10.95 -5.68 2.25
CA GLY A 109 9.59 -6.21 2.08
C GLY A 109 9.31 -7.45 2.95
N GLU A 110 10.22 -8.41 2.97
CA GLU A 110 10.09 -9.62 3.81
C GLU A 110 10.15 -9.29 5.30
N LYS A 111 11.01 -8.33 5.69
CA LYS A 111 11.09 -7.84 7.07
C LYS A 111 9.79 -7.21 7.50
N ALA A 112 9.20 -6.35 6.68
CA ALA A 112 7.90 -5.72 6.94
C ALA A 112 6.79 -6.78 7.09
N LYS A 113 6.75 -7.79 6.21
CA LYS A 113 5.81 -8.92 6.32
C LYS A 113 5.94 -9.65 7.65
N ARG A 114 7.17 -9.97 8.05
CA ARG A 114 7.44 -10.68 9.31
C ARG A 114 6.98 -9.88 10.52
N MET A 115 7.27 -8.57 10.54
CA MET A 115 6.80 -7.68 11.60
C MET A 115 5.28 -7.64 11.69
N TYR A 116 4.58 -7.59 10.55
CA TYR A 116 3.12 -7.62 10.52
C TYR A 116 2.54 -8.91 11.11
N ILE A 117 3.08 -10.06 10.71
CA ILE A 117 2.65 -11.37 11.21
C ILE A 117 2.89 -11.46 12.73
N ASN A 118 4.09 -11.06 13.19
CA ASN A 118 4.44 -11.12 14.60
C ASN A 118 3.58 -10.19 15.46
N MET A 119 3.29 -8.97 14.99
CA MET A 119 2.39 -8.05 15.68
C MET A 119 0.99 -8.66 15.82
N HIS A 120 0.49 -9.32 14.78
CA HIS A 120 -0.84 -9.94 14.80
C HIS A 120 -0.87 -11.24 15.63
N SER A 121 0.22 -11.98 15.75
CA SER A 121 0.30 -13.08 16.72
C SER A 121 0.33 -12.54 18.16
N GLN A 122 1.09 -11.47 18.41
CA GLN A 122 1.21 -10.87 19.74
C GLN A 122 -0.16 -10.37 20.25
N ARG A 123 -0.88 -9.59 19.44
CA ARG A 123 -2.21 -9.07 19.82
C ARG A 123 -3.22 -10.18 20.15
N ARG A 124 -3.19 -11.28 19.40
CA ARG A 124 -4.07 -12.43 19.68
C ARG A 124 -3.70 -13.14 21.00
N LEU A 125 -2.43 -13.10 21.40
CA LEU A 125 -1.99 -13.67 22.67
C LEU A 125 -2.32 -12.74 23.84
N ASP A 126 -2.20 -11.43 23.66
CA ASP A 126 -2.61 -10.44 24.66
C ASP A 126 -4.13 -10.50 24.91
N GLU A 127 -4.94 -10.69 23.86
CA GLU A 127 -6.40 -10.90 23.96
C GLU A 127 -6.79 -12.21 24.68
N LEU A 128 -5.92 -13.23 24.68
CA LEU A 128 -6.15 -14.50 25.38
C LEU A 128 -5.65 -14.48 26.84
N GLY A 129 -4.87 -13.47 27.22
CA GLY A 129 -4.28 -13.34 28.55
C GLY A 129 -5.11 -12.52 29.55
N GLU A 130 -6.19 -11.88 29.13
CA GLU A 130 -7.07 -11.07 30.00
C GLU A 130 -8.17 -11.88 30.69
N ASP A 131 -8.47 -13.12 30.25
CA ASP A 131 -9.62 -13.90 30.75
C ASP A 131 -9.34 -14.71 32.04
N ASP A 132 -8.09 -14.80 32.53
CA ASP A 132 -7.72 -15.66 33.66
C ASP A 132 -7.55 -14.92 35.02
N SER A 133 -7.98 -13.66 35.14
CA SER A 133 -7.73 -12.83 36.35
C SER A 133 -8.93 -12.49 37.23
N ASP A 134 -10.13 -13.00 36.93
CA ASP A 134 -11.32 -12.91 37.80
C ASP A 134 -11.71 -14.32 38.30
N GLY A 135 -11.10 -14.75 39.41
CA GLY A 135 -11.38 -16.01 40.10
C GLY A 135 -11.08 -15.95 41.58
#